data_AF-A0A822D2U3-F1
#
_entry.id   AF-A0A822D2U3-F1
#
_cell.length_a   1.000
_cell.length_b   1.000
_cell.length_c   1.000
_cell.angle_alpha   90.00
_cell.angle_beta   90.00
_cell.angle_gamma   90.00
#
_symmetry.space_group_name_H-M   'P 1'
#
loop_
_entity.id
_entity.type
_entity.pdbx_description
1 polymer ?
#
loop_
_entity_poly.entity_id
_entity_poly.type
_entity_poly.pdbx_seq_one_letter_code
_entity_poly.pdbx_strand_id
1 'polypeptide(L)'
;MKYNAHINGHDCLNIKLQRPVQESAAGQGTLEWDELKAHLDARYVSAPETACRLFEFPLHDKSYAIIRLAIHLPNQQPVYFAEGNERQALERAAMKDTTLTAWFKLNSKNPDARQYLYHDISQHFVFERNGTWKYRLQ
;
A
#
# COMPACT_ATOMS: atom_id res chain seq x y z
N MET A 1 -23.38 5.87 6.04
CA MET A 1 -22.86 4.59 6.57
C MET A 1 -21.78 4.91 7.59
N LYS A 2 -21.88 4.41 8.83
CA LYS A 2 -20.88 4.61 9.87
C LYS A 2 -19.75 3.60 9.66
N TYR A 3 -18.55 4.08 9.38
CA TYR A 3 -17.37 3.22 9.28
C TYR A 3 -16.90 2.88 10.71
N ASN A 4 -17.19 1.67 11.20
CA ASN A 4 -16.47 1.09 12.33
C ASN A 4 -15.16 0.48 11.80
N ALA A 5 -14.25 1.33 11.34
CA ALA A 5 -12.87 0.92 11.14
C ALA A 5 -12.15 1.06 12.47
N HIS A 6 -11.90 -0.05 13.16
CA HIS A 6 -10.92 -0.09 14.23
C HIS A 6 -9.55 0.11 13.56
N ILE A 7 -8.99 1.31 13.67
CA ILE A 7 -7.69 1.63 13.08
C ILE A 7 -6.63 0.95 13.95
N ASN A 8 -6.14 -0.21 13.51
CA ASN A 8 -4.94 -0.81 14.08
C ASN A 8 -3.76 0.10 13.73
N GLY A 9 -3.36 0.96 14.69
CA GLY A 9 -2.09 1.66 14.62
C GLY A 9 -0.96 0.63 14.52
N HIS A 10 -0.12 0.74 13.49
CA HIS A 10 1.09 -0.05 13.42
C HIS A 10 2.11 0.53 14.40
N ASP A 11 2.12 0.03 15.64
CA ASP A 11 3.14 0.38 16.62
C ASP A 11 4.43 -0.39 16.28
N CYS A 12 5.39 0.33 15.70
CA CYS A 12 6.75 -0.18 15.48
C CYS A 12 7.46 -0.26 16.85
N LEU A 13 7.93 -1.46 17.22
CA LEU A 13 8.64 -1.68 18.48
C LEU A 13 10.12 -1.98 18.20
N ASN A 14 11.01 -1.11 18.70
CA ASN A 14 12.44 -1.37 18.69
C ASN A 14 12.85 -2.05 20.00
N ILE A 15 13.41 -3.25 19.93
CA ILE A 15 13.87 -4.00 21.11
C ILE A 15 15.39 -3.98 21.14
N LYS A 16 15.96 -3.42 22.22
CA LYS A 16 17.39 -3.48 22.53
C LYS A 16 17.66 -4.59 23.52
N LEU A 17 18.47 -5.57 23.13
CA LEU A 17 18.86 -6.68 24.00
C LEU A 17 20.12 -6.29 24.80
N GLN A 18 19.96 -5.95 26.08
CA GLN A 18 21.11 -5.81 26.98
C GLN A 18 21.61 -7.20 27.36
N ARG A 19 22.76 -7.60 26.82
CA ARG A 19 23.49 -8.76 27.35
C ARG A 19 24.26 -8.32 28.60
N PRO A 20 24.23 -9.11 29.71
CA PRO A 20 25.12 -8.86 30.82
C PRO A 20 26.56 -9.00 30.32
N VAL A 21 27.39 -8.01 30.65
CA VAL A 21 28.82 -8.01 30.33
C VAL A 21 29.43 -9.24 31.03
N GLN A 22 29.95 -10.18 30.24
CA GLN A 22 30.87 -11.19 30.79
C GLN A 22 32.23 -10.51 30.90
N GLU A 23 32.64 -10.16 32.12
CA GLU A 23 34.01 -9.78 32.42
C GLU A 23 34.91 -11.00 32.25
N SER A 24 35.52 -11.13 31.08
CA SER A 24 36.63 -12.06 30.89
C SER A 24 37.85 -11.51 31.59
N ALA A 25 38.24 -12.16 32.70
CA ALA A 25 39.51 -11.90 33.35
C ALA A 25 40.67 -12.18 32.37
N ALA A 26 41.56 -11.20 32.25
CA ALA A 26 42.80 -11.15 31.46
C ALA A 26 42.71 -10.49 30.06
N GLY A 27 43.30 -9.29 29.99
CA GLY A 27 44.16 -8.84 28.89
C GLY A 27 43.52 -8.61 27.52
N GLN A 28 43.32 -7.33 27.16
CA GLN A 28 43.14 -6.82 25.78
C GLN A 28 42.22 -7.67 24.88
N GLY A 29 40.93 -7.70 25.19
CA GLY A 29 39.91 -8.21 24.27
C GLY A 29 39.22 -7.08 23.53
N THR A 30 39.32 -7.04 22.20
CA THR A 30 38.45 -6.22 21.35
C THR A 30 36.99 -6.52 21.72
N LEU A 31 36.25 -5.50 22.17
CA LEU A 31 34.81 -5.63 22.38
C LEU A 31 34.16 -5.87 21.01
N GLU A 32 33.92 -7.13 20.63
CA GLU A 32 33.12 -7.46 19.45
C GLU A 32 31.64 -7.10 19.71
N TRP A 33 31.31 -5.82 19.51
CA TRP A 33 29.94 -5.35 19.47
C TRP A 33 29.34 -5.64 18.11
N ASP A 34 28.63 -6.77 18.03
CA ASP A 34 27.81 -7.10 16.88
C ASP A 34 26.47 -6.35 16.97
N GLU A 35 26.40 -5.18 16.32
CA GLU A 35 25.21 -4.30 16.31
C GLU A 35 23.95 -5.00 15.82
N LEU A 36 24.09 -5.95 14.89
CA LEU A 36 22.99 -6.72 14.31
C LEU A 36 22.38 -7.68 15.34
N LYS A 37 23.19 -8.26 16.23
CA LYS A 37 22.71 -9.09 17.35
C LYS A 37 22.14 -8.27 18.50
N ALA A 38 22.42 -6.98 18.57
CA ALA A 38 21.98 -6.11 19.66
C ALA A 38 20.57 -5.53 19.46
N HIS A 39 20.06 -5.54 18.23
CA HIS A 39 18.80 -4.91 17.86
C HIS A 39 17.88 -5.88 17.13
N LEU A 40 16.66 -6.07 17.64
CA LEU A 40 15.60 -6.77 16.94
C LEU A 40 14.51 -5.75 16.56
N ASP A 41 14.26 -5.63 15.25
CA ASP A 41 13.10 -4.92 14.76
C ASP A 41 11.90 -5.87 14.75
N ALA A 42 10.92 -5.60 15.61
CA ALA A 42 9.76 -6.44 15.78
C ALA A 42 8.47 -5.61 15.64
N ARG A 43 7.40 -6.27 15.16
CA ARG A 43 6.07 -5.67 15.13
C ARG A 43 5.23 -6.27 16.24
N TYR A 44 4.68 -5.40 17.09
CA TYR A 44 3.67 -5.81 18.05
C TYR A 44 2.38 -6.18 17.30
N VAL A 45 1.81 -7.33 17.66
CA VAL A 45 0.48 -7.75 17.21
C VAL A 45 -0.32 -8.00 18.47
N SER A 46 -1.49 -7.38 18.58
CA SER A 46 -2.32 -7.51 19.79
C SER A 46 -2.72 -8.97 20.03
N ALA A 47 -2.92 -9.33 21.31
CA ALA A 47 -3.38 -10.67 21.69
C ALA A 47 -4.64 -11.14 20.92
N PRO A 48 -5.72 -10.33 20.79
CA PRO A 48 -6.90 -10.76 20.02
C PRO A 48 -6.61 -10.92 18.53
N GLU A 49 -5.80 -10.06 17.92
CA GLU A 49 -5.42 -10.21 16.51
C GLU A 49 -4.58 -11.46 16.26
N THR A 50 -3.65 -11.78 17.18
CA THR A 50 -2.84 -13.00 17.13
C THR A 50 -3.72 -14.24 17.23
N ALA A 51 -4.70 -14.25 18.15
CA ALA A 51 -5.65 -15.36 18.26
C ALA A 51 -6.46 -15.52 16.97
N CYS A 52 -6.97 -14.44 16.38
CA CYS A 52 -7.68 -14.50 15.10
C CYS A 52 -6.82 -15.06 13.97
N ARG A 53 -5.53 -14.68 13.89
CA ARG A 53 -4.61 -15.24 12.91
C ARG A 53 -4.29 -16.71 13.17
N LEU A 54 -4.10 -17.10 14.43
CA LEU A 54 -3.76 -18.48 14.83
C LEU A 54 -4.91 -19.46 14.55
N PHE A 55 -6.15 -19.02 14.76
CA PHE A 55 -7.35 -19.82 14.51
C PHE A 55 -7.95 -19.61 13.10
N GLU A 56 -7.22 -18.92 12.21
CA GLU A 56 -7.65 -18.63 10.83
C GLU A 56 -9.03 -17.96 10.73
N PHE A 57 -9.42 -17.18 11.74
CA PHE A 57 -10.68 -16.46 11.69
C PHE A 57 -10.62 -15.35 10.61
N PRO A 58 -11.70 -15.16 9.84
CA PRO A 58 -11.77 -14.09 8.85
C PRO A 58 -11.68 -12.74 9.56
N LEU A 59 -10.51 -12.10 9.47
CA LEU A 59 -10.25 -10.80 10.12
C LEU A 59 -10.97 -9.64 9.42
N HIS A 60 -11.21 -9.77 8.12
CA HIS A 60 -11.82 -8.72 7.31
C HIS A 60 -12.69 -9.33 6.23
N ASP A 61 -13.99 -9.05 6.28
CA ASP A 61 -14.87 -9.26 5.16
C ASP A 61 -14.87 -7.99 4.30
N LYS A 62 -14.06 -7.98 3.24
CA LYS A 62 -14.02 -6.86 2.29
C LYS A 62 -15.03 -7.13 1.19
N SER A 63 -16.22 -6.56 1.33
CA SER A 63 -17.25 -6.65 0.29
C SER A 63 -16.89 -5.92 -1.01
N TYR A 64 -15.86 -5.06 -1.01
CA TYR A 64 -15.43 -4.31 -2.17
C TYR A 64 -13.90 -4.24 -2.34
N ALA A 65 -13.46 -4.24 -3.60
CA ALA A 65 -12.08 -3.97 -3.95
C ALA A 65 -11.74 -2.50 -3.68
N ILE A 66 -10.64 -2.27 -2.94
CA ILE A 66 -10.10 -0.93 -2.72
C ILE A 66 -9.25 -0.57 -3.95
N ILE A 67 -9.69 0.43 -4.72
CA ILE A 67 -8.98 0.93 -5.90
C ILE A 67 -8.23 2.20 -5.51
N ARG A 68 -6.92 2.24 -5.81
CA ARG A 68 -6.12 3.47 -5.69
C ARG A 68 -6.31 4.33 -6.93
N LEU A 69 -6.91 5.50 -6.75
CA LEU A 69 -7.05 6.50 -7.80
C LEU A 69 -5.74 7.27 -7.98
N ALA A 70 -5.31 7.44 -9.23
CA ALA A 70 -4.12 8.19 -9.56
C ALA A 70 -4.40 9.69 -9.40
N ILE A 71 -3.45 10.44 -8.86
CA ILE A 71 -3.49 11.89 -8.74
C ILE A 71 -2.15 12.42 -9.22
N HIS A 72 -2.16 13.24 -10.27
CA HIS A 72 -0.97 13.84 -10.85
C HIS A 72 -1.35 15.06 -11.69
N LEU A 73 -0.35 15.92 -11.97
CA LEU A 73 -0.50 17.04 -12.90
C LEU A 73 -0.48 16.55 -14.37
N PRO A 74 -0.86 17.41 -15.33
CA PRO A 74 -0.71 17.11 -16.75
C PRO A 74 0.73 16.71 -17.08
N ASN A 75 0.90 15.59 -17.79
CA ASN A 75 2.20 15.02 -18.19
C ASN A 75 3.16 14.67 -17.03
N GLN A 76 2.68 14.61 -15.79
CA GLN A 76 3.47 14.18 -14.61
C GLN A 76 2.98 12.84 -14.05
N GLN A 77 2.61 11.92 -14.95
CA GLN A 77 2.14 10.60 -14.57
C GLN A 77 3.30 9.79 -13.97
N PRO A 78 3.09 9.08 -12.84
CA PRO A 78 4.12 8.21 -12.30
C PRO A 78 4.36 7.02 -13.24
N VAL A 79 5.62 6.79 -13.61
CA VAL A 79 6.04 5.65 -14.43
C VAL A 79 7.03 4.81 -13.63
N TYR A 80 6.68 3.55 -13.40
CA TYR A 80 7.54 2.59 -12.72
C TYR A 80 8.22 1.70 -13.77
N PHE A 81 9.53 1.53 -13.64
CA PHE A 81 10.34 0.73 -14.55
C PHE A 81 11.44 0.00 -13.78
N ALA A 82 11.91 -1.11 -14.36
CA ALA A 82 13.15 -1.74 -13.97
C ALA A 82 14.30 -1.15 -14.79
N GLU A 83 15.49 -1.12 -14.22
CA GLU A 83 16.70 -0.64 -14.89
C GLU A 83 16.90 -1.35 -16.24
N GLY A 84 17.18 -0.58 -17.29
CA GLY A 84 17.31 -1.07 -18.67
C GLY A 84 16.01 -1.20 -19.46
N ASN A 85 14.85 -0.93 -18.85
CA ASN A 85 13.53 -0.95 -19.52
C ASN A 85 12.84 0.43 -19.58
N GLU A 86 13.60 1.51 -19.44
CA GLU A 86 13.10 2.90 -19.36
C GLU A 86 12.26 3.26 -20.59
N ARG A 87 12.80 2.99 -21.79
CA ARG A 87 12.15 3.34 -23.06
C ARG A 87 10.82 2.62 -23.24
N GLN A 88 10.78 1.31 -22.97
CA GLN A 88 9.54 0.53 -23.05
C GLN A 88 8.53 0.96 -21.99
N ALA A 89 8.97 1.32 -20.79
CA ALA A 89 8.08 1.82 -19.75
C ALA A 89 7.43 3.15 -20.15
N LEU A 90 8.21 4.06 -20.76
CA LEU A 90 7.69 5.32 -21.28
C LEU A 90 6.69 5.11 -22.42
N GLU A 91 6.98 4.23 -23.38
CA GLU A 91 6.05 3.87 -24.46
C GLU A 91 4.74 3.30 -23.91
N ARG A 92 4.82 2.41 -22.92
CA ARG A 92 3.62 1.85 -22.26
C ARG A 92 2.82 2.91 -21.50
N ALA A 93 3.50 3.82 -20.82
CA ALA A 93 2.84 4.92 -20.11
C ALA A 93 2.14 5.89 -21.07
N ALA A 94 2.73 6.15 -22.24
CA ALA A 94 2.11 6.99 -23.26
C ALA A 94 0.87 6.34 -23.90
N MET A 95 0.84 5.01 -24.03
CA MET A 95 -0.31 4.30 -24.61
C MET A 95 -1.45 4.06 -23.62
N LYS A 96 -1.18 4.01 -22.31
CA LYS A 96 -2.17 3.65 -21.30
C LYS A 96 -2.69 4.87 -20.56
N ASP A 97 -4.02 4.94 -20.43
CA ASP A 97 -4.64 5.91 -19.55
C ASP A 97 -4.48 5.53 -18.08
N THR A 98 -4.21 6.54 -17.25
CA THR A 98 -4.36 6.42 -15.80
C THR A 98 -5.85 6.49 -15.44
N THR A 99 -6.20 6.10 -14.22
CA THR A 99 -7.58 6.26 -13.70
C THR A 99 -8.08 7.70 -13.83
N LEU A 100 -7.18 8.69 -13.69
CA LEU A 100 -7.48 10.12 -13.80
C LEU A 100 -7.70 10.55 -15.25
N THR A 101 -6.81 10.20 -16.18
CA THR A 101 -6.98 10.59 -17.59
C THR A 101 -8.18 9.89 -18.21
N ALA A 102 -8.42 8.63 -17.84
CA ALA A 102 -9.63 7.91 -18.22
C ALA A 102 -10.90 8.57 -17.66
N TRP A 103 -10.84 9.11 -16.43
CA TRP A 103 -11.98 9.83 -15.84
C TRP A 103 -12.29 11.11 -16.61
N PHE A 104 -11.29 11.90 -17.02
CA PHE A 104 -11.51 13.05 -17.89
C PHE A 104 -12.15 12.65 -19.22
N LYS A 105 -11.65 11.58 -19.86
CA LYS A 105 -12.24 11.05 -21.10
C LYS A 105 -13.69 10.57 -20.91
N LEU A 106 -14.00 9.94 -19.78
CA LEU A 106 -15.35 9.53 -19.43
C LEU A 106 -16.27 10.75 -19.30
N ASN A 107 -15.85 11.78 -18.55
CA ASN A 107 -16.63 13.00 -18.36
C ASN A 107 -16.91 13.73 -19.67
N SER A 108 -15.97 13.73 -20.61
CA SER A 108 -16.20 14.33 -21.93
C SER A 108 -17.32 13.61 -22.70
N LYS A 109 -17.43 12.28 -22.58
CA LYS A 109 -18.36 11.45 -23.37
C LYS A 109 -19.71 11.20 -22.69
N ASN A 110 -19.71 11.03 -21.37
CA ASN A 110 -20.88 10.59 -20.62
C ASN A 110 -21.35 11.72 -19.66
N PRO A 111 -22.53 12.32 -19.91
CA PRO A 111 -23.10 13.33 -19.03
C PRO A 111 -23.35 12.82 -17.60
N ASP A 112 -23.74 11.55 -17.44
CA ASP A 112 -23.99 10.99 -16.11
C ASP A 112 -22.72 10.96 -15.27
N ALA A 113 -21.56 10.72 -15.87
CA ALA A 113 -20.31 10.69 -15.11
C ALA A 113 -19.97 12.06 -14.48
N ARG A 114 -20.48 13.16 -15.05
CA ARG A 114 -20.23 14.54 -14.59
C ARG A 114 -20.89 14.88 -13.27
N GLN A 115 -21.87 14.08 -12.85
CA GLN A 115 -22.53 14.27 -11.55
C GLN A 115 -21.66 13.77 -10.38
N TYR A 116 -20.60 13.00 -10.66
CA TYR A 116 -19.78 12.37 -9.63
C TYR A 116 -18.39 13.01 -9.55
N LEU A 117 -17.93 13.25 -8.31
CA LEU A 117 -16.56 13.63 -8.07
C LEU A 117 -15.62 12.47 -8.38
N TYR A 118 -14.34 12.79 -8.63
CA TYR A 118 -13.36 11.76 -8.98
C TYR A 118 -13.21 10.67 -7.91
N HIS A 119 -13.30 11.01 -6.62
CA HIS A 119 -13.24 10.01 -5.55
C HIS A 119 -14.50 9.13 -5.45
N ASP A 120 -15.65 9.65 -5.89
CA ASP A 120 -16.93 8.95 -5.86
C ASP A 120 -17.16 8.07 -7.11
N ILE A 121 -16.41 8.31 -8.19
CA ILE A 121 -16.64 7.59 -9.46
C ILE A 121 -16.56 6.07 -9.28
N SER A 122 -15.71 5.58 -8.37
CA SER A 122 -15.50 4.15 -8.12
C SER A 122 -16.73 3.45 -7.51
N GLN A 123 -17.67 4.21 -6.95
CA GLN A 123 -18.94 3.70 -6.42
C GLN A 123 -19.92 3.37 -7.56
N HIS A 124 -19.85 4.10 -8.67
CA HIS A 124 -20.79 4.00 -9.80
C HIS A 124 -20.19 3.33 -11.03
N PHE A 125 -18.87 3.41 -11.19
CA PHE A 125 -18.12 2.86 -12.31
C PHE A 125 -16.99 1.96 -11.83
N VAL A 126 -16.67 0.96 -12.65
CA VAL A 126 -15.54 0.05 -12.46
C VAL A 126 -14.48 0.37 -13.51
N PHE A 127 -13.23 0.47 -13.07
CA PHE A 127 -12.09 0.65 -13.96
C PHE A 127 -11.61 -0.71 -14.48
N GLU A 128 -11.68 -0.91 -15.79
CA GLU A 128 -11.27 -2.15 -16.45
C GLU A 128 -9.78 -2.16 -16.80
N ARG A 129 -9.21 -3.36 -16.99
CA ARG A 129 -7.80 -3.55 -17.40
C ARG A 129 -7.45 -2.87 -18.74
N ASN A 130 -8.44 -2.60 -19.58
CA ASN A 130 -8.28 -1.88 -20.85
C ASN A 130 -8.11 -0.36 -20.66
N GLY A 131 -8.13 0.15 -19.42
CA GLY A 131 -7.97 1.56 -19.12
C GLY A 131 -9.25 2.39 -19.25
N THR A 132 -10.43 1.76 -19.22
CA THR A 132 -11.72 2.45 -19.37
C THR A 132 -12.61 2.29 -18.15
N TRP A 133 -13.47 3.28 -17.93
CA TRP A 133 -14.51 3.25 -16.91
C TRP A 133 -15.81 2.71 -17.53
N LYS A 134 -16.39 1.69 -16.90
CA LYS A 134 -17.72 1.15 -17.25
C LYS A 134 -18.67 1.23 -16.07
N TYR A 135 -19.97 1.30 -16.35
CA TYR A 135 -20.98 1.24 -15.30
C TYR A 135 -20.78 -0.02 -14.45
N ARG A 136 -20.86 0.15 -13.14
CA ARG A 136 -20.89 -0.95 -12.20
C ARG A 136 -22.25 -1.63 -12.33
N LEU A 137 -22.25 -2.92 -12.68
CA LEU A 137 -23.46 -3.75 -12.60
C LEU A 137 -23.80 -3.93 -11.12
N GLN A 138 -25.03 -3.59 -10.74
CA GLN A 138 -25.60 -3.88 -9.41
C GLN A 138 -26.17 -5.29 -9.36
#